data_AF-A0A2D9PI21-F1
#
_entry.id   AF-A0A2D9PI21-F1
#
_cell.length_a   1.000
_cell.length_b   1.000
_cell.length_c   1.000
_cell.angle_alpha   90.00
_cell.angle_beta   90.00
_cell.angle_gamma   90.00
#
_symmetry.space_group_name_H-M   'P 1'
#
loop_
_entity.id
_entity.type
_entity.pdbx_description
1 polymer ?
#
loop_
_entity_poly.entity_id
_entity_poly.type
_entity_poly.pdbx_seq_one_letter_code
_entity_poly.pdbx_strand_id
1 'polypeptide(L)'
;MKSQIYWKHLNRFLFFVLLSAIIIAQEGEVIEISKDIGYTLDAEENLHYEVFKDIPNFESAQFFEVSRNRVVARISFIEYTLLKVSKRAFDLKEFSDLQLRLRQTPKITDEIRESFRKNLTYLRTKSVLENIPTGQYLEVKNRKGQWVRGTLLSFNKNRLLIQTPISIKQVPMNKMRLIKYREQIIRKPEWKLNIYGLAAILGVGLMETWNRQTSPDWGYKWHNRFIGATLGLVAGAEAYDTSMILLTKKTQFGLTPEELDKLNR
;
A
#
# COMPACT_ATOMS: atom_id res chain seq x y z
N MET A 1 -6.87 -62.88 3.43
CA MET A 1 -6.69 -62.35 2.04
C MET A 1 -6.95 -60.85 1.87
N LYS A 2 -7.86 -60.18 2.62
CA LYS A 2 -8.16 -58.74 2.41
C LYS A 2 -7.03 -57.76 2.80
N SER A 3 -6.20 -58.10 3.79
CA SER A 3 -5.10 -57.24 4.26
C SER A 3 -3.98 -57.04 3.23
N GLN A 4 -3.57 -58.09 2.50
CA GLN A 4 -2.51 -57.98 1.48
C GLN A 4 -2.91 -57.11 0.26
N ILE A 5 -4.19 -57.06 -0.06
CA ILE A 5 -4.71 -56.25 -1.17
C ILE A 5 -4.62 -54.76 -0.80
N TYR A 6 -4.99 -54.40 0.43
CA TYR A 6 -4.91 -53.03 0.95
C TYR A 6 -3.46 -52.51 1.00
N TRP A 7 -2.52 -53.35 1.43
CA TRP A 7 -1.09 -53.01 1.47
C TRP A 7 -0.50 -52.77 0.06
N LYS A 8 -0.92 -53.55 -0.95
CA LYS A 8 -0.53 -53.34 -2.35
C LYS A 8 -1.08 -52.03 -2.92
N HIS A 9 -2.33 -51.66 -2.60
CA HIS A 9 -2.92 -50.41 -3.06
C HIS A 9 -2.31 -49.18 -2.36
N LEU A 10 -2.00 -49.28 -1.07
CA LEU A 10 -1.33 -48.21 -0.32
C LEU A 10 0.10 -47.97 -0.82
N ASN A 11 0.87 -49.04 -1.09
CA ASN A 11 2.21 -48.91 -1.68
C ASN A 11 2.17 -48.33 -3.10
N ARG A 12 1.18 -48.71 -3.92
CA ARG A 12 1.00 -48.09 -5.24
C ARG A 12 0.70 -46.60 -5.14
N PHE A 13 -0.17 -46.19 -4.22
CA PHE A 13 -0.52 -44.79 -4.02
C PHE A 13 0.68 -43.98 -3.53
N LEU A 14 1.41 -44.48 -2.53
CA LEU A 14 2.65 -43.87 -2.05
C LEU A 14 3.69 -43.74 -3.17
N PHE A 15 3.83 -44.75 -4.02
CA PHE A 15 4.73 -44.70 -5.17
C PHE A 15 4.34 -43.61 -6.18
N PHE A 16 3.04 -43.45 -6.48
CA PHE A 16 2.56 -42.37 -7.35
C PHE A 16 2.76 -40.99 -6.72
N VAL A 17 2.56 -40.85 -5.41
CA VAL A 17 2.83 -39.60 -4.68
C VAL A 17 4.33 -39.27 -4.72
N LEU A 18 5.20 -40.25 -4.49
CA LEU A 18 6.66 -40.07 -4.56
C LEU A 18 7.13 -39.72 -5.99
N LEU A 19 6.58 -40.37 -7.01
CA LEU A 19 6.89 -40.06 -8.41
C LEU A 19 6.47 -38.63 -8.77
N SER A 20 5.28 -38.20 -8.29
CA SER A 20 4.79 -36.85 -8.52
C SER A 20 5.66 -35.79 -7.84
N ALA A 21 6.21 -36.08 -6.66
CA ALA A 21 7.13 -35.19 -5.97
C ALA A 21 8.46 -34.99 -6.73
N ILE A 22 8.99 -36.04 -7.37
CA ILE A 22 10.21 -35.97 -8.18
C ILE A 22 10.01 -35.11 -9.44
N ILE A 23 8.84 -35.17 -10.06
CA ILE A 23 8.50 -34.35 -11.23
C ILE A 23 8.39 -32.86 -10.85
N ILE A 24 7.93 -32.57 -9.63
CA ILE A 24 7.83 -31.19 -9.10
C ILE A 24 9.22 -30.65 -8.70
N ALA A 25 10.16 -31.52 -8.33
CA ALA A 25 11.50 -31.15 -7.87
C ALA A 25 12.52 -30.81 -8.98
N GLN A 26 12.14 -30.80 -10.27
CA GLN A 26 13.01 -30.36 -11.37
C GLN A 26 13.11 -28.82 -11.44
N GLU A 27 13.48 -28.16 -10.35
CA GLU A 27 13.96 -26.78 -10.42
C GLU A 27 15.45 -26.83 -10.78
N GLY A 28 15.81 -26.24 -11.93
CA GLY A 28 17.20 -26.18 -12.40
C GLY A 28 18.13 -25.49 -11.39
N GLU A 29 19.44 -25.57 -11.59
CA GLU A 29 20.39 -24.93 -10.67
C GLU A 29 20.33 -23.40 -10.81
N VAL A 30 20.29 -22.68 -9.69
CA VAL A 30 20.29 -21.21 -9.71
C VAL A 30 21.68 -20.74 -10.12
N ILE A 31 21.76 -19.94 -11.16
CA ILE A 31 23.03 -19.45 -11.70
C ILE A 31 23.24 -17.97 -11.38
N GLU A 32 24.50 -17.62 -11.13
CA GLU A 32 24.92 -16.24 -10.93
C GLU A 32 24.87 -15.47 -12.26
N ILE A 33 24.26 -14.29 -12.25
CA ILE A 33 24.11 -13.45 -13.45
C ILE A 33 25.44 -12.71 -13.71
N SER A 34 25.95 -12.02 -12.70
CA SER A 34 27.23 -11.33 -12.74
C SER A 34 27.73 -11.13 -11.30
N LYS A 35 29.04 -10.91 -11.15
CA LYS A 35 29.68 -10.67 -9.84
C LYS A 35 29.10 -9.46 -9.09
N ASP A 36 28.55 -8.49 -9.81
CA ASP A 36 28.03 -7.25 -9.23
C ASP A 36 26.58 -7.37 -8.75
N ILE A 37 25.80 -8.28 -9.35
CA ILE A 37 24.37 -8.51 -9.04
C ILE A 37 24.21 -9.75 -8.14
N GLY A 38 24.96 -10.82 -8.42
CA GLY A 38 24.82 -12.11 -7.77
C GLY A 38 23.75 -12.99 -8.42
N TYR A 39 22.93 -13.65 -7.58
CA TYR A 39 21.96 -14.68 -7.99
C TYR A 39 20.54 -14.16 -8.23
N THR A 40 20.23 -12.98 -7.70
CA THR A 40 18.91 -12.34 -7.77
C THR A 40 19.08 -10.95 -8.36
N LEU A 41 18.37 -10.68 -9.45
CA LEU A 41 18.26 -9.34 -10.01
C LEU A 41 17.13 -8.60 -9.32
N ASP A 42 17.43 -7.53 -8.60
CA ASP A 42 16.43 -6.70 -7.93
C ASP A 42 15.86 -5.60 -8.84
N ALA A 43 14.77 -4.96 -8.43
CA ALA A 43 14.10 -3.94 -9.25
C ALA A 43 14.95 -2.68 -9.51
N GLU A 44 15.75 -2.25 -8.54
CA GLU A 44 16.73 -1.15 -8.71
C GLU A 44 17.77 -1.50 -9.78
N GLU A 45 18.26 -2.74 -9.74
CA GLU A 45 19.26 -3.24 -10.67
C GLU A 45 18.67 -3.46 -12.06
N ASN A 46 17.44 -3.96 -12.15
CA ASN A 46 16.74 -4.06 -13.44
C ASN A 46 16.52 -2.69 -14.09
N LEU A 47 16.26 -1.64 -13.30
CA LEU A 47 16.18 -0.26 -13.82
C LEU A 47 17.53 0.26 -14.31
N HIS A 48 18.61 -0.03 -13.58
CA HIS A 48 19.97 0.42 -13.94
C HIS A 48 20.54 -0.32 -15.16
N TYR A 49 20.44 -1.65 -15.16
CA TYR A 49 21.02 -2.52 -16.18
C TYR A 49 20.06 -2.82 -17.35
N GLU A 50 18.80 -2.43 -17.21
CA GLU A 50 17.74 -2.56 -18.20
C GLU A 50 17.62 -3.99 -18.76
N VAL A 51 17.62 -5.01 -17.89
CA VAL A 51 17.57 -6.42 -18.30
C VAL A 51 16.20 -6.78 -18.87
N PHE A 52 15.13 -6.37 -18.21
CA PHE A 52 13.74 -6.61 -18.60
C PHE A 52 13.00 -5.29 -18.77
N LYS A 53 13.05 -4.72 -19.99
CA LYS A 53 12.33 -3.48 -20.34
C LYS A 53 10.84 -3.68 -20.60
N ASP A 54 10.47 -4.87 -21.02
CA ASP A 54 9.13 -5.19 -21.48
C ASP A 54 8.20 -5.68 -20.36
N ILE A 55 8.74 -5.91 -19.16
CA ILE A 55 8.00 -6.37 -18.00
C ILE A 55 7.73 -5.19 -17.07
N PRO A 56 6.50 -4.63 -17.05
CA PRO A 56 6.16 -3.57 -16.12
C PRO A 56 6.13 -4.10 -14.69
N ASN A 57 6.51 -3.25 -13.74
CA ASN A 57 6.49 -3.53 -12.28
C ASN A 57 7.32 -4.75 -11.88
N PHE A 58 8.48 -4.88 -12.51
CA PHE A 58 9.46 -5.88 -12.15
C PHE A 58 9.81 -5.82 -10.65
N GLU A 59 9.73 -6.94 -9.96
CA GLU A 59 10.12 -7.03 -8.56
C GLU A 59 11.50 -7.65 -8.43
N SER A 60 11.66 -8.86 -8.98
CA SER A 60 12.92 -9.58 -8.96
C SER A 60 12.97 -10.63 -10.07
N ALA A 61 14.17 -11.10 -10.39
CA ALA A 61 14.35 -12.26 -11.26
C ALA A 61 15.47 -13.16 -10.78
N GLN A 62 15.30 -14.45 -11.03
CA GLN A 62 16.29 -15.50 -10.78
C GLN A 62 16.49 -16.32 -12.05
N PHE A 63 17.74 -16.68 -12.34
CA PHE A 63 18.10 -17.46 -13.52
C PHE A 63 18.40 -18.89 -13.11
N PHE A 64 17.85 -19.84 -13.88
CA PHE A 64 17.97 -21.26 -13.63
C PHE A 64 18.56 -21.94 -14.86
N GLU A 65 19.64 -22.70 -14.69
CA GLU A 65 20.12 -23.60 -15.73
C GLU A 65 19.25 -24.87 -15.73
N VAL A 66 18.43 -25.01 -16.77
CA VAL A 66 17.50 -26.14 -16.90
C VAL A 66 18.13 -27.25 -17.74
N SER A 67 19.01 -26.90 -18.68
CA SER A 67 19.87 -27.83 -19.41
C SER A 67 21.13 -27.13 -19.92
N ARG A 68 22.10 -27.89 -20.43
CA ARG A 68 23.42 -27.38 -20.88
C ARG A 68 23.38 -26.18 -21.83
N ASN A 69 22.30 -26.03 -22.61
CA ASN A 69 22.14 -24.93 -23.55
C ASN A 69 20.88 -24.09 -23.28
N ARG A 70 20.27 -24.23 -22.10
CA ARG A 70 19.01 -23.55 -21.81
C ARG A 70 18.98 -23.00 -20.39
N VAL A 71 18.91 -21.68 -20.34
CA VAL A 71 18.69 -20.92 -19.11
C VAL A 71 17.26 -20.42 -19.09
N VAL A 72 16.61 -20.43 -17.93
CA VAL A 72 15.27 -19.89 -17.75
C VAL A 72 15.31 -18.84 -16.65
N ALA A 73 14.92 -17.61 -16.95
CA ALA A 73 14.66 -16.59 -15.96
C ALA A 73 13.25 -16.74 -15.41
N ARG A 74 13.11 -16.93 -14.09
CA ARG A 74 11.86 -16.78 -13.34
C ARG A 74 11.77 -15.33 -12.90
N ILE A 75 10.77 -14.63 -13.42
CA ILE A 75 10.62 -13.18 -13.25
C ILE A 75 9.38 -12.93 -12.41
N SER A 76 9.57 -12.33 -11.24
CA SER A 76 8.50 -11.88 -10.35
C SER A 76 8.16 -10.43 -10.69
N PHE A 77 6.88 -10.14 -10.86
CA PHE A 77 6.39 -8.80 -11.15
C PHE A 77 5.04 -8.55 -10.49
N ILE A 78 4.75 -7.29 -10.20
CA ILE A 78 3.49 -6.90 -9.55
C ILE A 78 2.45 -6.55 -10.61
N GLU A 79 1.39 -7.36 -10.70
CA GLU A 79 0.23 -7.06 -11.53
C GLU A 79 -0.96 -6.72 -10.64
N TYR A 80 -1.36 -5.46 -10.64
CA TYR A 80 -2.48 -4.95 -9.85
C TYR A 80 -2.43 -5.40 -8.37
N THR A 81 -1.27 -5.21 -7.72
CA THR A 81 -0.95 -5.58 -6.33
C THR A 81 -0.76 -7.07 -6.03
N LEU A 82 -0.87 -7.94 -7.04
CA LEU A 82 -0.57 -9.37 -6.92
C LEU A 82 0.81 -9.67 -7.48
N LEU A 83 1.57 -10.47 -6.76
CA LEU A 83 2.83 -11.04 -7.23
C LEU A 83 2.51 -12.11 -8.26
N LYS A 84 2.97 -11.91 -9.49
CA LYS A 84 2.88 -12.87 -10.58
C LYS A 84 4.28 -13.28 -11.00
N VAL A 85 4.36 -14.49 -11.56
CA VAL A 85 5.61 -15.06 -12.04
C VAL A 85 5.49 -15.33 -13.53
N SER A 86 6.44 -14.81 -14.29
CA SER A 86 6.66 -15.15 -15.69
C SER A 86 7.94 -15.97 -15.83
N LYS A 87 8.05 -16.75 -16.91
CA LYS A 87 9.26 -17.48 -17.25
C LYS A 87 9.73 -17.04 -18.64
N ARG A 88 11.00 -16.69 -18.77
CA ARG A 88 11.65 -16.40 -20.06
C ARG A 88 12.78 -17.38 -20.29
N ALA A 89 12.76 -18.07 -21.42
CA ALA A 89 13.87 -18.92 -21.82
C ALA A 89 14.93 -18.09 -22.56
N PHE A 90 16.19 -18.42 -22.32
CA PHE A 90 17.36 -17.89 -22.97
C PHE A 90 18.18 -19.05 -23.51
N ASP A 91 18.72 -18.89 -24.72
CA ASP A 91 19.81 -19.75 -25.20
C ASP A 91 21.12 -19.39 -24.50
N LEU A 92 22.09 -20.31 -24.50
CA LEU A 92 23.39 -20.09 -23.86
C LEU A 92 24.10 -18.86 -24.41
N LYS A 93 24.00 -18.62 -25.72
CA LYS A 93 24.57 -17.44 -26.37
C LYS A 93 23.91 -16.15 -25.87
N GLU A 94 22.58 -16.11 -25.87
CA GLU A 94 21.81 -14.94 -25.40
C GLU A 94 22.12 -14.63 -23.93
N PHE A 95 22.23 -15.66 -23.09
CA PHE A 95 22.61 -15.50 -21.69
C PHE A 95 24.06 -15.00 -21.56
N SER A 96 25.01 -15.55 -22.32
CA SER A 96 26.41 -15.12 -22.31
C SER A 96 26.57 -13.66 -22.75
N ASP A 97 25.85 -13.27 -23.81
CA ASP A 97 25.82 -11.89 -24.31
C ASP A 97 25.24 -10.93 -23.25
N LEU A 98 24.19 -11.37 -22.54
CA LEU A 98 23.64 -10.63 -21.40
C LEU A 98 24.69 -10.46 -20.29
N GLN A 99 25.38 -11.52 -19.87
CA GLN A 99 26.42 -11.44 -18.84
C GLN A 99 27.56 -10.51 -19.25
N LEU A 100 28.00 -10.55 -20.50
CA LEU A 100 29.04 -9.68 -21.03
C LEU A 100 28.63 -8.21 -20.95
N ARG A 101 27.41 -7.89 -21.39
CA ARG A 101 26.85 -6.52 -21.31
C ARG A 101 26.79 -6.01 -19.87
N LEU A 102 26.35 -6.85 -18.94
CA LEU A 102 26.25 -6.50 -17.53
C LEU A 102 27.63 -6.18 -16.93
N ARG A 103 28.66 -6.95 -17.27
CA ARG A 103 30.05 -6.71 -16.82
C ARG A 103 30.66 -5.42 -17.36
N GLN A 104 30.19 -4.93 -18.51
CA GLN A 104 30.63 -3.67 -19.10
C GLN A 104 29.91 -2.45 -18.50
N THR A 105 28.76 -2.66 -17.86
CA THR A 105 27.96 -1.60 -17.26
C THR A 105 28.50 -1.31 -15.86
N PRO A 106 28.72 -0.03 -15.48
CA PRO A 106 29.26 0.30 -14.16
C PRO A 106 28.35 -0.22 -13.05
N LYS A 107 28.98 -0.66 -11.96
CA LYS A 107 28.27 -1.13 -10.77
C LYS A 107 27.32 -0.06 -10.24
N ILE A 108 26.12 -0.48 -9.84
CA ILE A 108 25.13 0.40 -9.21
C ILE A 108 25.67 0.94 -7.88
N THR A 109 25.64 2.26 -7.70
CA THR A 109 26.01 2.92 -6.44
C THR A 109 24.78 3.12 -5.56
N ASP A 110 24.98 3.35 -4.26
CA ASP A 110 23.88 3.60 -3.33
C ASP A 110 23.11 4.88 -3.69
N GLU A 111 23.79 5.91 -4.20
CA GLU A 111 23.16 7.13 -4.71
C GLU A 111 22.21 6.85 -5.89
N ILE A 112 22.64 5.99 -6.83
CA ILE A 112 21.81 5.58 -7.96
C ILE A 112 20.61 4.74 -7.47
N ARG A 113 20.82 3.82 -6.51
CA ARG A 113 19.73 3.05 -5.89
C ARG A 113 18.69 3.98 -5.26
N GLU A 114 19.14 4.99 -4.50
CA GLU A 114 18.24 5.97 -3.90
C GLU A 114 17.45 6.77 -4.95
N SER A 115 18.07 7.11 -6.08
CA SER A 115 17.39 7.81 -7.18
C SER A 115 16.21 7.00 -7.73
N PHE A 116 16.33 5.68 -7.81
CA PHE A 116 15.29 4.78 -8.32
C PHE A 116 14.17 4.49 -7.32
N ARG A 117 14.38 4.69 -6.01
CA ARG A 117 13.37 4.41 -4.97
C ARG A 117 12.03 5.11 -5.20
N LYS A 118 12.03 6.31 -5.77
CA LYS A 118 10.79 7.05 -6.09
C LYS A 118 9.96 6.34 -7.17
N ASN A 119 10.62 5.71 -8.13
CA ASN A 119 9.95 5.01 -9.24
C ASN A 119 9.46 3.61 -8.85
N LEU A 120 9.99 3.04 -7.77
CA LEU A 120 9.64 1.71 -7.26
C LEU A 120 8.53 1.71 -6.20
N THR A 121 7.76 2.79 -6.13
CA THR A 121 6.70 2.97 -5.14
C THR A 121 5.64 1.86 -5.16
N TYR A 122 5.43 1.20 -6.30
CA TYR A 122 4.53 0.06 -6.44
C TYR A 122 4.90 -1.14 -5.55
N LEU A 123 6.20 -1.38 -5.30
CA LEU A 123 6.69 -2.44 -4.40
C LEU A 123 6.26 -2.19 -2.95
N ARG A 124 6.14 -0.91 -2.56
CA ARG A 124 5.81 -0.48 -1.20
C ARG A 124 4.31 -0.35 -0.97
N THR A 125 3.47 -0.67 -1.96
CA THR A 125 2.01 -0.54 -1.86
C THR A 125 1.44 -1.16 -0.59
N LYS A 126 1.82 -2.40 -0.28
CA LYS A 126 1.30 -3.12 0.88
C LYS A 126 1.71 -2.44 2.19
N SER A 127 2.98 -2.07 2.33
CA SER A 127 3.47 -1.40 3.54
C SER A 127 2.92 0.02 3.70
N VAL A 128 2.68 0.74 2.60
CA VAL A 128 2.00 2.04 2.64
C VAL A 128 0.57 1.87 3.18
N LEU A 129 -0.18 0.89 2.67
CA LEU A 129 -1.56 0.64 3.13
C LEU A 129 -1.64 0.16 4.59
N GLU A 130 -0.66 -0.63 5.04
CA GLU A 130 -0.55 -1.08 6.43
C GLU A 130 -0.25 0.07 7.41
N ASN A 131 0.48 1.09 6.95
CA ASN A 131 0.89 2.23 7.77
C ASN A 131 -0.11 3.40 7.76
N ILE A 132 -1.23 3.31 7.03
CA ILE A 132 -2.26 4.37 7.07
C ILE A 132 -2.92 4.37 8.46
N PRO A 133 -2.97 5.52 9.16
CA PRO A 133 -3.63 5.62 10.45
C PRO A 133 -5.09 5.18 10.38
N THR A 134 -5.50 4.31 11.30
CA THR A 134 -6.92 3.93 11.47
C THR A 134 -7.72 5.10 12.05
N GLY A 135 -9.03 5.09 11.83
CA GLY A 135 -9.93 6.19 12.24
C GLY A 135 -9.92 7.40 11.31
N GLN A 136 -9.13 7.37 10.23
CA GLN A 136 -9.02 8.48 9.29
C GLN A 136 -9.95 8.35 8.09
N TYR A 137 -10.49 9.48 7.62
CA TYR A 137 -11.24 9.54 6.36
C TYR A 137 -10.34 9.41 5.13
N LEU A 138 -10.69 8.47 4.24
CA LEU A 138 -9.99 8.20 2.99
C LEU A 138 -10.95 8.03 1.80
N GLU A 139 -10.38 8.12 0.60
CA GLU A 139 -11.11 7.91 -0.65
C GLU A 139 -10.36 6.88 -1.50
N VAL A 140 -11.01 5.78 -1.83
CA VAL A 140 -10.44 4.71 -2.65
C VAL A 140 -11.19 4.65 -3.97
N LYS A 141 -10.45 4.70 -5.07
CA LYS A 141 -10.95 4.47 -6.41
C LYS A 141 -10.77 2.99 -6.75
N ASN A 142 -11.87 2.31 -7.07
CA ASN A 142 -11.83 0.94 -7.57
C ASN A 142 -11.36 0.89 -9.03
N ARG A 143 -10.98 -0.30 -9.52
CA ARG A 143 -10.65 -0.55 -10.93
C ARG A 143 -11.76 -0.11 -11.89
N LYS A 144 -13.02 -0.29 -11.50
CA LYS A 144 -14.20 0.16 -12.26
C LYS A 144 -14.38 1.68 -12.30
N GLY A 145 -13.47 2.46 -11.71
CA GLY A 145 -13.55 3.93 -11.62
C GLY A 145 -14.45 4.46 -10.50
N GLN A 146 -15.15 3.59 -9.77
CA GLN A 146 -16.06 3.96 -8.69
C GLN A 146 -15.29 4.37 -7.42
N TRP A 147 -15.75 5.44 -6.77
CA TRP A 147 -15.18 5.90 -5.50
C TRP A 147 -15.90 5.28 -4.31
N VAL A 148 -15.11 4.77 -3.37
CA VAL A 148 -15.54 4.39 -2.02
C VAL A 148 -14.93 5.40 -1.06
N ARG A 149 -15.78 6.10 -0.31
CA ARG A 149 -15.35 7.14 0.62
C ARG A 149 -15.84 6.81 2.02
N GLY A 150 -15.00 7.02 3.02
CA GLY A 150 -15.35 6.74 4.40
C GLY A 150 -14.13 6.65 5.30
N THR A 151 -14.37 6.22 6.54
CA THR A 151 -13.34 6.13 7.58
C THR A 151 -12.65 4.76 7.54
N LEU A 152 -11.32 4.73 7.55
CA LEU A 152 -10.56 3.49 7.65
C LEU A 152 -10.73 2.88 9.03
N LEU A 153 -11.27 1.67 9.10
CA LEU A 153 -11.28 0.91 10.35
C LEU A 153 -10.00 0.11 10.51
N SER A 154 -9.62 -0.64 9.47
CA SER A 154 -8.39 -1.42 9.45
C SER A 154 -8.03 -1.89 8.04
N PHE A 155 -6.77 -2.29 7.88
CA PHE A 155 -6.29 -3.06 6.74
C PHE A 155 -5.92 -4.47 7.22
N ASN A 156 -6.67 -5.48 6.79
CA ASN A 156 -6.42 -6.88 7.18
C ASN A 156 -6.66 -7.82 6.00
N LYS A 157 -5.86 -8.89 5.89
CA LYS A 157 -5.95 -9.91 4.82
C LYS A 157 -5.98 -9.30 3.41
N ASN A 158 -5.17 -8.26 3.17
CA ASN A 158 -5.14 -7.48 1.93
C ASN A 158 -6.49 -6.85 1.55
N ARG A 159 -7.28 -6.43 2.54
CA ARG A 159 -8.56 -5.73 2.37
C ARG A 159 -8.63 -4.51 3.27
N LEU A 160 -9.08 -3.39 2.71
CA LEU A 160 -9.44 -2.21 3.48
C LEU A 160 -10.88 -2.35 3.98
N LEU A 161 -11.08 -2.18 5.28
CA LEU A 161 -12.39 -2.04 5.90
C LEU A 161 -12.71 -0.56 6.04
N ILE A 162 -13.68 -0.09 5.27
CA ILE A 162 -14.04 1.33 5.18
C ILE A 162 -15.46 1.50 5.72
N GLN A 163 -15.60 2.26 6.80
CA GLN A 163 -16.90 2.66 7.33
C GLN A 163 -17.47 3.79 6.47
N THR A 164 -18.52 3.48 5.72
CA THR A 164 -19.35 4.47 5.01
C THR A 164 -20.54 4.87 5.90
N PRO A 165 -21.30 5.93 5.56
CA PRO A 165 -22.42 6.37 6.38
C PRO A 165 -23.50 5.30 6.63
N ILE A 166 -23.61 4.32 5.72
CA ILE A 166 -24.69 3.32 5.72
C ILE A 166 -24.17 1.92 6.09
N SER A 167 -22.90 1.62 5.82
CA SER A 167 -22.37 0.26 5.98
C SER A 167 -20.84 0.22 6.02
N ILE A 168 -20.28 -0.89 6.50
CA ILE A 168 -18.85 -1.19 6.36
C ILE A 168 -18.63 -1.85 5.00
N LYS A 169 -17.85 -1.20 4.14
CA LYS A 169 -17.45 -1.73 2.83
C LYS A 169 -16.06 -2.34 2.91
N GLN A 170 -15.91 -3.55 2.37
CA GLN A 170 -14.62 -4.21 2.25
C GLN A 170 -14.10 -4.03 0.82
N VAL A 171 -12.94 -3.41 0.67
CA VAL A 171 -12.30 -3.21 -0.63
C VAL A 171 -11.01 -4.02 -0.68
N PRO A 172 -10.93 -5.09 -1.49
CA PRO A 172 -9.71 -5.87 -1.60
C PRO A 172 -8.66 -5.08 -2.37
N MET A 173 -7.40 -5.18 -1.94
CA MET A 173 -6.27 -4.41 -2.45
C MET A 173 -6.12 -4.53 -3.96
N ASN A 174 -6.34 -5.74 -4.49
CA ASN A 174 -6.30 -6.00 -5.91
C ASN A 174 -7.33 -5.20 -6.71
N LYS A 175 -8.51 -4.87 -6.18
CA LYS A 175 -9.54 -4.12 -6.92
C LYS A 175 -9.37 -2.61 -6.80
N MET A 176 -8.32 -2.13 -6.16
CA MET A 176 -8.04 -0.72 -6.00
C MET A 176 -7.15 -0.19 -7.12
N ARG A 177 -7.34 1.08 -7.46
CA ARG A 177 -6.58 1.80 -8.48
C ARG A 177 -5.81 2.97 -7.87
N LEU A 178 -6.46 3.72 -6.99
CA LEU A 178 -5.89 4.87 -6.34
C LEU A 178 -6.48 5.03 -4.95
N ILE A 179 -5.67 5.49 -4.01
CA ILE A 179 -6.11 5.84 -2.66
C ILE A 179 -5.68 7.27 -2.34
N LYS A 180 -6.60 8.04 -1.75
CA LYS A 180 -6.33 9.36 -1.21
C LYS A 180 -6.48 9.31 0.30
N TYR A 181 -5.42 9.68 1.00
CA TYR A 181 -5.38 9.75 2.45
C TYR A 181 -4.59 10.99 2.88
N ARG A 182 -4.34 11.19 4.17
CA ARG A 182 -3.41 12.22 4.64
C ARG A 182 -2.41 11.54 5.54
N GLU A 183 -1.12 11.67 5.26
CA GLU A 183 -0.07 11.01 6.05
C GLU A 183 -0.03 11.53 7.49
N GLN A 184 -0.14 12.85 7.66
CA GLN A 184 -0.17 13.50 8.96
C GLN A 184 -1.11 14.69 8.94
N ILE A 185 -1.90 14.87 10.00
CA ILE A 185 -2.75 16.04 10.20
C ILE A 185 -1.87 17.19 10.70
N ILE A 186 -1.89 18.32 10.00
CA ILE A 186 -1.17 19.53 10.40
C ILE A 186 -1.68 19.97 11.77
N ARG A 187 -0.77 20.29 12.70
CA ARG A 187 -1.11 20.86 14.00
C ARG A 187 -0.57 22.28 14.11
N LYS A 188 -1.45 23.23 14.37
CA LYS A 188 -1.09 24.63 14.66
C LYS A 188 -1.49 24.96 16.09
N PRO A 189 -0.63 24.78 17.10
CA PRO A 189 -1.00 24.97 18.50
C PRO A 189 -1.40 26.41 18.81
N GLU A 190 -0.80 27.40 18.12
CA GLU A 190 -1.13 28.82 18.25
C GLU A 190 -2.60 29.12 17.95
N TRP A 191 -3.19 28.40 17.01
CA TRP A 191 -4.59 28.60 16.60
C TRP A 191 -5.57 27.95 17.57
N LYS A 192 -5.11 27.01 18.41
CA LYS A 192 -5.94 26.29 19.35
C LYS A 192 -6.57 27.24 20.37
N LEU A 193 -5.75 28.08 20.98
CA LEU A 193 -6.22 29.04 21.99
C LEU A 193 -7.18 30.06 21.37
N ASN A 194 -6.86 30.58 20.18
CA ASN A 194 -7.69 31.57 19.50
C ASN A 194 -9.06 31.02 19.10
N ILE A 195 -9.12 29.81 18.52
CA ILE A 195 -10.37 29.17 18.13
C ILE A 195 -11.21 28.84 19.37
N TYR A 196 -10.59 28.34 20.44
CA TYR A 196 -11.30 27.97 21.68
C TYR A 196 -11.87 29.22 22.36
N GLY A 197 -11.06 30.26 22.51
CA GLY A 197 -11.47 31.53 23.11
C GLY A 197 -12.58 32.21 22.33
N LEU A 198 -12.46 32.26 21.00
CA LEU A 198 -13.50 32.83 20.14
C LEU A 198 -14.81 32.03 20.22
N ALA A 199 -14.74 30.70 20.20
CA ALA A 199 -15.93 29.84 20.32
C ALA A 199 -16.61 29.99 21.69
N ALA A 200 -15.84 30.13 22.78
CA ALA A 200 -16.38 30.41 24.12
C ALA A 200 -17.10 31.76 24.17
N ILE A 201 -16.51 32.82 23.60
CA ILE A 201 -17.13 34.16 23.53
C ILE A 201 -18.42 34.11 22.73
N LEU A 202 -18.42 33.42 21.58
CA LEU A 202 -19.64 33.21 20.78
C LEU A 202 -20.70 32.44 21.57
N GLY A 203 -20.32 31.41 22.32
CA GLY A 203 -21.22 30.65 23.19
C GLY A 203 -21.86 31.53 24.28
N VAL A 204 -21.09 32.42 24.90
CA VAL A 204 -21.62 33.43 25.84
C VAL A 204 -22.58 34.38 25.13
N GLY A 205 -22.23 34.86 23.94
CA GLY A 205 -23.08 35.75 23.15
C GLY A 205 -24.43 35.12 22.78
N LEU A 206 -24.43 33.85 22.36
CA LEU A 206 -25.65 33.08 22.09
C LEU A 206 -26.53 32.90 23.34
N MET A 207 -25.92 32.69 24.49
CA MET A 207 -26.69 32.58 25.74
C MET A 207 -27.14 33.95 26.25
N GLU A 208 -26.44 35.03 25.91
CA GLU A 208 -26.89 36.38 26.22
C GLU A 208 -28.11 36.78 25.39
N THR A 209 -28.14 36.43 24.10
CA THR A 209 -29.34 36.64 23.28
C THR A 209 -30.51 35.79 23.77
N TRP A 210 -30.25 34.55 24.18
CA TRP A 210 -31.25 33.69 24.81
C TRP A 210 -31.79 34.26 26.13
N ASN A 211 -30.91 34.77 26.99
CA ASN A 211 -31.28 35.42 28.24
C ASN A 211 -32.11 36.69 28.00
N ARG A 212 -31.81 37.45 26.94
CA ARG A 212 -32.61 38.63 26.56
C ARG A 212 -34.02 38.25 26.12
N GLN A 213 -34.17 37.11 25.44
CA GLN A 213 -35.47 36.62 24.97
C GLN A 213 -36.32 36.04 26.12
N THR A 214 -35.70 35.28 27.03
CA THR A 214 -36.41 34.56 28.10
C THR A 214 -36.51 35.35 29.41
N SER A 215 -35.71 36.40 29.57
CA SER A 215 -35.65 37.27 30.76
C SER A 215 -35.62 36.52 32.11
N PRO A 216 -34.72 35.55 32.32
CA PRO A 216 -34.66 34.78 33.56
C PRO A 216 -34.03 35.60 34.71
N ASP A 217 -34.12 35.11 35.94
CA ASP A 217 -33.49 35.78 37.10
C ASP A 217 -31.96 35.83 37.01
N TRP A 218 -31.34 36.74 37.76
CA TRP A 218 -29.90 37.03 37.70
C TRP A 218 -29.01 35.79 37.82
N GLY A 219 -29.31 34.88 38.75
CA GLY A 219 -28.55 33.63 38.93
C GLY A 219 -28.61 32.74 37.69
N TYR A 220 -29.80 32.58 37.12
CA TYR A 220 -30.02 31.80 35.89
C TYR A 220 -29.38 32.46 34.66
N LYS A 221 -29.32 33.80 34.58
CA LYS A 221 -28.59 34.50 33.50
C LYS A 221 -27.11 34.10 33.49
N TRP A 222 -26.46 34.11 34.66
CA TRP A 222 -25.06 33.71 34.77
C TRP A 222 -24.85 32.22 34.53
N HIS A 223 -25.75 31.36 35.01
CA HIS A 223 -25.72 29.94 34.72
C HIS A 223 -25.77 29.66 33.20
N ASN A 224 -26.69 30.30 32.48
CA ASN A 224 -26.82 30.15 31.03
C ASN A 224 -25.55 30.64 30.31
N ARG A 225 -24.98 31.78 30.70
CA ARG A 225 -23.71 32.27 30.13
C ARG A 225 -22.56 31.27 30.33
N PHE A 226 -22.47 30.69 31.52
CA PHE A 226 -21.43 29.69 31.82
C PHE A 226 -21.62 28.42 30.98
N ILE A 227 -22.86 27.92 30.86
CA ILE A 227 -23.18 26.81 29.96
C ILE A 227 -22.79 27.16 28.53
N GLY A 228 -23.12 28.36 28.06
CA GLY A 228 -22.76 28.85 26.73
C GLY A 228 -21.26 28.84 26.49
N ALA A 229 -20.48 29.38 27.44
CA ALA A 229 -19.02 29.35 27.38
C ALA A 229 -18.49 27.91 27.31
N THR A 230 -19.04 27.00 28.12
CA THR A 230 -18.61 25.60 28.20
C THR A 230 -18.91 24.85 26.90
N LEU A 231 -20.13 24.98 26.39
CA LEU A 231 -20.52 24.42 25.09
C LEU A 231 -19.70 25.03 23.95
N GLY A 232 -19.42 26.33 24.03
CA GLY A 232 -18.55 27.04 23.10
C GLY A 232 -17.12 26.47 23.09
N LEU A 233 -16.55 26.15 24.25
CA LEU A 233 -15.24 25.49 24.33
C LEU A 233 -15.24 24.08 23.72
N VAL A 234 -16.28 23.28 24.00
CA VAL A 234 -16.42 21.93 23.42
C VAL A 234 -16.56 22.01 21.90
N ALA A 235 -17.42 22.89 21.40
CA ALA A 235 -17.58 23.12 19.97
C ALA A 235 -16.30 23.69 19.34
N GLY A 236 -15.57 24.55 20.05
CA GLY A 236 -14.28 25.10 19.63
C GLY A 236 -13.20 24.03 19.48
N ALA A 237 -13.21 23.01 20.34
CA ALA A 237 -12.33 21.84 20.23
C ALA A 237 -12.56 21.08 18.92
N GLU A 238 -13.82 20.75 18.63
CA GLU A 238 -14.19 20.06 17.39
C GLU A 238 -13.92 20.92 16.14
N ALA A 239 -14.19 22.22 16.23
CA ALA A 239 -13.94 23.17 15.15
C ALA A 239 -12.45 23.30 14.82
N TYR A 240 -11.59 23.30 15.84
CA TYR A 240 -10.14 23.27 15.65
C TYR A 240 -9.70 22.00 14.93
N ASP A 241 -10.07 20.83 15.45
CA ASP A 241 -9.67 19.54 14.89
C ASP A 241 -10.16 19.39 13.44
N THR A 242 -11.42 19.77 13.19
CA THR A 242 -12.01 19.78 11.84
C THR A 242 -11.24 20.73 10.91
N SER A 243 -10.90 21.93 11.37
CA SER A 243 -10.15 22.90 10.58
C SER A 243 -8.76 22.38 10.21
N MET A 244 -8.06 21.76 11.16
CA MET A 244 -6.76 21.14 10.92
C MET A 244 -6.87 20.00 9.89
N ILE A 245 -7.90 19.16 9.97
CA ILE A 245 -8.14 18.09 8.98
C ILE A 245 -8.42 18.65 7.58
N LEU A 246 -9.21 19.72 7.48
CA LEU A 246 -9.57 20.33 6.20
C LEU A 246 -8.38 21.04 5.54
N LEU A 247 -7.57 21.75 6.33
CA LEU A 247 -6.37 22.44 5.84
C LEU A 247 -5.24 21.46 5.47
N THR A 248 -5.25 20.25 6.03
CA THR A 248 -4.25 19.23 5.72
C THR A 248 -4.42 18.71 4.29
N LYS A 249 -3.36 18.84 3.48
CA LYS A 249 -3.29 18.35 2.10
C LYS A 249 -3.47 16.83 2.06
N LYS A 250 -4.33 16.37 1.15
CA LYS A 250 -4.49 14.94 0.86
C LYS A 250 -3.31 14.46 0.00
N THR A 251 -2.67 13.38 0.43
CA THR A 251 -1.71 12.62 -0.36
C THR A 251 -2.47 11.66 -1.27
N GLN A 252 -1.97 11.48 -2.50
CA GLN A 252 -2.54 10.56 -3.47
C GLN A 252 -1.52 9.46 -3.73
N PHE A 253 -1.98 8.22 -3.69
CA PHE A 253 -1.14 7.05 -3.91
C PHE A 253 -1.76 6.18 -4.99
N GLY A 254 -1.06 6.08 -6.13
CA GLY A 254 -1.42 5.21 -7.24
C GLY A 254 -1.08 3.75 -6.90
N LEU A 255 -2.09 2.88 -6.93
CA LEU A 255 -1.93 1.44 -6.70
C LEU A 255 -1.66 0.69 -8.01
N THR A 256 -1.78 1.41 -9.13
CA THR A 256 -1.47 0.94 -10.47
C THR A 256 -0.41 1.83 -11.12
N PRO A 257 0.42 1.28 -12.02
CA PRO A 257 1.57 2.00 -12.58
C PRO A 257 1.14 3.18 -13.45
N GLU A 258 0.06 3.00 -14.23
CA GLU A 258 -0.55 4.07 -15.01
C GLU A 258 -0.93 5.30 -14.18
N GLU A 259 -1.36 5.08 -12.93
CA GLU A 259 -1.70 6.17 -12.01
C GLU A 259 -0.46 6.71 -11.33
N LEU A 260 0.53 5.87 -11.03
CA LEU A 260 1.80 6.32 -10.47
C LEU A 260 2.55 7.25 -11.46
N ASP A 261 2.60 6.88 -12.74
CA ASP A 261 3.20 7.72 -13.80
C ASP A 261 2.42 9.03 -13.96
N LYS A 262 1.08 8.99 -13.90
CA LYS A 262 0.25 10.21 -13.92
C LYS A 262 0.45 11.12 -12.71
N LEU A 263 0.79 10.56 -11.54
CA LEU A 263 1.03 11.33 -10.33
C LEU A 263 2.45 11.93 -10.28
N ASN A 264 3.39 11.35 -11.02
CA ASN A 264 4.79 11.78 -11.07
C ASN A 264 5.10 12.77 -12.20
N ARG A 265 4.16 13.01 -13.12
CA ARG A 265 4.22 14.07 -14.15
C ARG A 265 3.66 15.39 -13.62
#